data_AF-A0A7C7MBL6-F1
#
_entry.id   AF-A0A7C7MBL6-F1
#
_cell.length_a   1.000
_cell.length_b   1.000
_cell.length_c   1.000
_cell.angle_alpha   90.00
_cell.angle_beta   90.00
_cell.angle_gamma   90.00
#
_symmetry.space_group_name_H-M   'P 1'
#
loop_
_entity.id
_entity.type
_entity.pdbx_description
1 polymer ?
#
loop_
_entity_poly.entity_id
_entity_poly.type
_entity_poly.pdbx_seq_one_letter_code
_entity_poly.pdbx_strand_id
1 'polypeptide(L)'
;MILLNNGDETFTREILPMEAQYSPVYTILIDDFDKNGSQDLLLGGNFSGVPADLGRYDASFGSVLLGDGTGSFVPTSLQQSGFVVTGEVRQFKIVHQASGSRLIVVARNNDTILTYLLTE
;
A
#
# COMPACT_ATOMS: atom_id res chain seq x y z
N MET A 1 4.34 -6.02 10.69
CA MET A 1 3.41 -6.19 11.83
C MET A 1 2.69 -4.88 12.07
N ILE A 2 1.50 -4.93 12.65
CA ILE A 2 0.78 -3.77 13.17
C ILE A 2 0.66 -3.90 14.69
N LEU A 3 0.47 -2.77 15.37
CA LEU A 3 0.20 -2.69 16.79
C LEU A 3 -1.19 -2.10 16.98
N LEU A 4 -2.15 -2.93 17.40
CA LEU A 4 -3.53 -2.52 17.67
C LEU A 4 -3.60 -1.94 19.08
N ASN A 5 -4.09 -0.70 19.20
CA ASN A 5 -4.28 -0.04 20.48
C ASN A 5 -5.51 -0.63 21.18
N ASN A 6 -5.33 -1.18 22.38
CA ASN A 6 -6.40 -1.78 23.17
C ASN A 6 -7.19 -0.74 24.00
N GLY A 7 -6.75 0.52 24.03
CA GLY A 7 -7.38 1.62 24.77
C GLY A 7 -6.95 1.74 26.24
N ASP A 8 -6.02 0.89 26.69
CA ASP A 8 -5.55 0.77 28.07
C ASP A 8 -4.02 0.83 28.19
N GLU A 9 -3.37 1.56 27.28
CA GLU A 9 -1.91 1.67 27.14
C GLU A 9 -1.20 0.36 26.74
N THR A 10 -1.96 -0.71 26.46
CA THR A 10 -1.43 -1.95 25.89
C THR A 10 -1.68 -2.04 24.39
N PHE A 11 -0.88 -2.90 23.74
CA PHE A 11 -0.98 -3.14 22.30
C PHE A 11 -1.04 -4.62 21.99
N THR A 12 -1.97 -5.00 21.12
CA THR A 12 -2.02 -6.33 20.52
C THR A 12 -1.18 -6.33 19.24
N ARG A 13 -0.30 -7.31 19.09
CA ARG A 13 0.58 -7.43 17.91
C ARG A 13 -0.07 -8.34 16.88
N GLU A 14 -0.26 -7.82 15.67
CA GLU A 14 -0.75 -8.63 14.55
C GLU A 14 0.27 -8.67 13.41
N ILE A 15 0.45 -9.87 12.85
CA ILE A 15 1.37 -10.11 11.75
C ILE A 15 0.66 -9.77 10.44
N LEU A 16 1.31 -8.95 9.62
CA LEU A 16 0.83 -8.68 8.28
C LEU A 16 1.12 -9.87 7.36
N PRO A 17 0.29 -10.10 6.33
CA PRO A 17 0.50 -11.17 5.35
C PRO A 17 1.88 -11.08 4.68
N MET A 18 2.35 -12.20 4.12
CA MET A 18 3.70 -12.30 3.53
C MET A 18 3.92 -11.33 2.37
N GLU A 19 2.86 -10.98 1.66
CA GLU A 19 2.82 -10.01 0.56
C GLU A 19 3.24 -8.60 1.00
N ALA A 20 3.03 -8.26 2.27
CA ALA A 20 3.51 -7.01 2.85
C ALA A 20 5.03 -7.01 3.09
N GLN A 21 5.69 -8.17 2.97
CA GLN A 21 7.08 -8.40 3.33
C GLN A 21 7.98 -8.69 2.11
N TYR A 22 7.43 -8.76 0.89
CA TYR A 22 8.19 -9.05 -0.33
C TYR A 22 9.25 -8.00 -0.69
N SER A 23 9.05 -6.75 -0.29
CA SER A 23 10.00 -5.66 -0.50
C SER A 23 9.91 -4.65 0.65
N PRO A 24 10.92 -3.79 0.85
CA PRO A 24 10.82 -2.67 1.77
C PRO A 24 9.61 -1.78 1.45
N VAL A 25 8.82 -1.46 2.46
CA VAL A 25 7.69 -0.53 2.36
C VAL A 25 8.16 0.87 2.72
N TYR A 26 7.95 1.83 1.82
CA TYR A 26 8.30 3.24 2.00
C TYR A 26 7.09 4.15 2.15
N THR A 27 5.90 3.71 1.75
CA THR A 27 4.65 4.46 1.88
C THR A 27 3.48 3.54 2.13
N ILE A 28 2.52 4.03 2.92
CA ILE A 28 1.24 3.38 3.20
C ILE A 28 0.16 4.41 2.92
N LEU A 29 -0.80 4.07 2.06
CA LEU A 29 -2.04 4.81 1.89
C LEU A 29 -3.16 4.03 2.58
N ILE A 30 -3.96 4.73 3.39
CA ILE A 30 -5.10 4.16 4.10
C ILE A 30 -6.36 4.76 3.52
N ASP A 31 -7.29 3.90 3.11
CA ASP A 31 -8.60 4.24 2.55
C ASP A 31 -9.55 3.05 2.68
N ASP A 32 -10.82 3.22 2.34
CA ASP A 32 -11.80 2.13 2.24
C ASP A 32 -11.96 1.73 0.76
N PHE A 33 -11.10 0.83 0.27
CA PHE A 33 -11.02 0.48 -1.15
C PHE A 33 -12.13 -0.49 -1.57
N ASP A 34 -12.56 -1.38 -0.65
CA ASP A 34 -13.66 -2.33 -0.91
C ASP A 34 -15.04 -1.83 -0.45
N LYS A 35 -15.08 -0.66 0.23
CA LYS A 35 -16.30 0.02 0.70
C LYS A 35 -17.03 -0.75 1.78
N ASN A 36 -16.29 -1.50 2.59
CA ASN A 36 -16.86 -2.25 3.70
C ASN A 36 -16.95 -1.42 4.99
N GLY A 37 -16.46 -0.17 4.98
CA GLY A 37 -16.45 0.74 6.13
C GLY A 37 -15.24 0.57 7.05
N SER A 38 -14.30 -0.32 6.71
CA SER A 38 -13.05 -0.56 7.42
C SER A 38 -11.88 0.10 6.71
N GLN A 39 -10.76 0.21 7.42
CA GLN A 39 -9.52 0.72 6.84
C GLN A 39 -8.80 -0.38 6.08
N ASP A 40 -8.49 -0.13 4.81
CA ASP A 40 -7.62 -0.93 3.97
C ASP A 40 -6.25 -0.26 3.83
N LEU A 41 -5.24 -1.04 3.42
CA LEU A 41 -3.87 -0.56 3.24
C LEU A 41 -3.41 -0.76 1.79
N LEU A 42 -2.94 0.31 1.16
CA LEU A 42 -2.14 0.24 -0.06
C LEU A 42 -0.67 0.50 0.29
N LEU A 43 0.16 -0.53 0.13
CA LEU A 43 1.58 -0.51 0.44
C LEU A 43 2.39 -0.28 -0.83
N GLY A 44 3.42 0.54 -0.74
CA GLY A 44 4.33 0.85 -1.84
C GLY A 44 5.77 0.98 -1.35
N GLY A 45 6.71 0.60 -2.21
CA GLY A 45 8.12 0.73 -1.87
C GLY A 45 9.03 0.28 -3.00
N ASN A 46 9.77 -0.80 -2.78
CA ASN A 46 10.94 -1.22 -3.55
C ASN A 46 12.19 -0.37 -3.30
N PHE A 47 13.35 -1.00 -3.48
CA PHE A 47 14.65 -0.34 -3.39
C PHE A 47 15.65 -0.93 -4.38
N SER A 48 16.24 -0.06 -5.20
CA SER A 48 17.19 -0.44 -6.26
C SER A 48 18.65 -0.08 -5.92
N GLY A 49 18.87 0.74 -4.90
CA GLY A 49 20.18 1.25 -4.47
C GLY A 49 21.04 0.25 -3.70
N VAL A 50 21.12 -0.97 -4.20
CA VAL A 50 21.81 -2.11 -3.57
C VAL A 50 23.04 -2.53 -4.38
N PRO A 51 24.09 -3.07 -3.74
CA PRO A 51 25.17 -3.76 -4.40
C PRO A 51 24.69 -4.84 -5.38
N ALA A 52 25.43 -5.02 -6.48
CA ALA A 52 25.02 -5.91 -7.58
C ALA A 52 24.89 -7.39 -7.16
N ASP A 53 25.64 -7.82 -6.13
CA ASP A 53 25.64 -9.15 -5.56
C ASP A 53 24.41 -9.47 -4.68
N LEU A 54 23.70 -8.46 -4.18
CA LEU A 54 22.51 -8.65 -3.33
C LEU A 54 21.19 -8.70 -4.11
N GLY A 55 21.18 -8.25 -5.37
CA GLY A 55 19.96 -8.15 -6.17
C GLY A 55 19.00 -7.08 -5.66
N ARG A 56 18.17 -6.53 -6.57
CA ARG A 56 17.22 -5.46 -6.23
C ARG A 56 16.11 -5.97 -5.32
N TYR A 57 15.64 -5.10 -4.42
CA TYR A 57 14.47 -5.37 -3.59
C TYR A 57 13.24 -4.81 -4.29
N ASP A 58 12.88 -5.36 -5.47
CA ASP A 58 11.87 -4.81 -6.38
C ASP A 58 10.66 -5.72 -6.63
N ALA A 59 10.38 -6.63 -5.69
CA ALA A 59 9.30 -7.61 -5.79
C ALA A 59 7.90 -7.06 -5.46
N SER A 60 7.74 -5.78 -5.09
CA SER A 60 6.41 -5.18 -4.89
C SER A 60 5.88 -4.54 -6.16
N PHE A 61 4.62 -4.84 -6.47
CA PHE A 61 3.85 -4.21 -7.53
C PHE A 61 2.81 -3.20 -6.99
N GLY A 62 2.97 -2.78 -5.73
CA GLY A 62 1.87 -2.27 -4.92
C GLY A 62 1.06 -3.42 -4.32
N SER A 63 0.83 -3.39 -3.01
CA SER A 63 0.06 -4.42 -2.30
C SER A 63 -1.15 -3.79 -1.65
N VAL A 64 -2.36 -4.18 -2.08
CA VAL A 64 -3.61 -3.80 -1.43
C VAL A 64 -4.02 -4.89 -0.45
N LEU A 65 -4.17 -4.51 0.82
CA LEU A 65 -4.59 -5.38 1.91
C LEU A 65 -5.95 -4.89 2.42
N LEU A 66 -6.98 -5.73 2.33
CA LEU A 66 -8.33 -5.41 2.78
C LEU A 66 -8.46 -5.70 4.27
N GLY A 67 -8.95 -4.72 5.03
CA GLY A 67 -9.20 -4.83 6.45
C GLY A 67 -10.62 -5.27 6.76
N ASP A 68 -10.80 -6.00 7.86
CA ASP A 68 -12.12 -6.40 8.36
C ASP A 68 -12.60 -5.59 9.58
N GLY A 69 -11.88 -4.52 9.92
CA GLY A 69 -12.16 -3.66 11.07
C GLY A 69 -11.70 -4.22 12.42
N THR A 70 -11.25 -5.48 12.47
CA THR A 70 -10.67 -6.10 13.68
C THR A 70 -9.16 -5.90 13.81
N GLY A 71 -8.54 -5.34 12.76
CA GLY A 71 -7.09 -5.28 12.60
C GLY A 71 -6.50 -6.47 11.83
N SER A 72 -7.35 -7.36 11.32
CA SER A 72 -6.93 -8.41 10.39
C SER A 72 -6.91 -7.87 8.96
N PHE A 73 -5.95 -8.33 8.16
CA PHE A 73 -5.75 -7.88 6.79
C PHE A 73 -5.56 -9.06 5.84
N VAL A 74 -6.28 -9.05 4.72
CA VAL A 74 -6.21 -10.07 3.66
C VAL A 74 -5.60 -9.45 2.40
N PRO A 75 -4.54 -10.04 1.83
CA PRO A 75 -3.96 -9.54 0.59
C PRO A 75 -4.90 -9.77 -0.59
N THR A 76 -4.91 -8.83 -1.53
CA THR A 76 -5.65 -8.97 -2.80
C THR A 76 -4.71 -9.27 -3.95
N SER A 77 -5.21 -9.98 -4.96
CA SER A 77 -4.47 -10.16 -6.21
C SER A 77 -4.37 -8.84 -6.98
N LEU A 78 -3.38 -8.74 -7.88
CA LEU A 78 -3.24 -7.59 -8.79
C LEU A 78 -4.48 -7.41 -9.69
N GLN A 79 -5.09 -8.52 -10.11
CA GLN A 79 -6.30 -8.49 -10.93
C GLN A 79 -7.51 -7.96 -10.14
N GLN A 80 -7.65 -8.37 -8.87
CA GLN A 80 -8.76 -7.95 -8.04
C GLN A 80 -8.63 -6.49 -7.56
N SER A 81 -7.42 -6.08 -7.18
CA SER A 81 -7.17 -4.70 -6.73
C SER A 81 -7.25 -3.68 -7.87
N GLY A 82 -6.98 -4.09 -9.11
CA GLY A 82 -6.89 -3.18 -10.25
C GLY A 82 -5.73 -2.18 -10.15
N PHE A 83 -4.82 -2.37 -9.18
CA PHE A 83 -3.68 -1.50 -8.93
C PHE A 83 -2.39 -2.26 -9.20
N VAL A 84 -1.56 -1.73 -10.10
CA VAL A 84 -0.24 -2.28 -10.41
C VAL A 84 0.71 -1.12 -10.66
N VAL A 85 1.80 -1.06 -9.90
CA VAL A 85 2.88 -0.08 -10.07
C VAL A 85 4.22 -0.78 -10.06
N THR A 86 5.15 -0.34 -10.90
CA THR A 86 6.54 -0.81 -10.90
C THR A 86 7.50 0.31 -10.55
N GLY A 87 8.71 -0.08 -10.14
CA GLY A 87 9.78 0.84 -9.75
C GLY A 87 9.72 1.22 -8.27
N GLU A 88 10.48 2.25 -7.91
CA GLU A 88 10.70 2.65 -6.53
C GLU A 88 9.67 3.68 -6.06
N VAL A 89 8.56 3.22 -5.51
CA VAL A 89 7.53 4.07 -4.94
C VAL A 89 8.05 4.72 -3.64
N ARG A 90 7.77 6.02 -3.50
CA ARG A 90 8.15 6.82 -2.32
C ARG A 90 6.99 7.47 -1.61
N GLN A 91 5.92 7.79 -2.33
CA GLN A 91 4.74 8.35 -1.70
C GLN A 91 3.48 8.05 -2.49
N PHE A 92 2.42 7.74 -1.75
CA PHE A 92 1.04 7.77 -2.23
C PHE A 92 0.31 8.97 -1.64
N LYS A 93 -0.51 9.64 -2.45
CA LYS A 93 -1.45 10.66 -1.98
C LYS A 93 -2.75 10.58 -2.77
N ILE A 94 -3.85 10.80 -2.08
CA ILE A 94 -5.15 11.00 -2.74
C ILE A 94 -5.30 12.48 -3.07
N VAL A 95 -5.68 12.75 -4.32
CA VAL A 95 -6.00 14.10 -4.79
C VAL A 95 -7.43 14.10 -5.30
N HIS A 96 -8.21 15.08 -4.86
CA HIS A 96 -9.57 15.32 -5.33
C HIS A 96 -9.54 16.23 -6.54
N GLN A 97 -10.16 15.79 -7.63
CA GLN A 97 -10.31 16.59 -8.84
C GLN A 97 -11.56 17.48 -8.72
N ALA A 98 -11.58 18.58 -9.48
CA ALA A 98 -12.75 19.46 -9.56
C ALA A 98 -14.01 18.76 -10.10
N SER A 99 -13.84 17.67 -10.85
CA SER A 99 -14.92 16.78 -11.31
C SER A 99 -15.56 15.94 -10.19
N GLY A 100 -15.00 15.94 -8.98
CA GLY A 100 -15.42 15.08 -7.87
C GLY A 100 -14.69 13.73 -7.81
N SER A 101 -14.00 13.31 -8.87
CA SER A 101 -13.23 12.08 -8.89
C SER A 101 -11.99 12.16 -7.99
N ARG A 102 -11.61 11.01 -7.41
CA ARG A 102 -10.43 10.85 -6.56
C ARG A 102 -9.32 10.14 -7.33
N LEU A 103 -8.10 10.63 -7.23
CA LEU A 103 -6.92 10.01 -7.85
C LEU A 103 -5.92 9.60 -6.78
N ILE A 104 -5.34 8.41 -6.91
CA ILE A 104 -4.09 8.05 -6.23
C ILE A 104 -2.95 8.58 -7.09
N VAL A 105 -2.20 9.55 -6.55
CA VAL A 105 -0.94 10.04 -7.10
C VAL A 105 0.19 9.20 -6.51
N VAL A 106 1.04 8.66 -7.39
CA VAL A 106 2.18 7.83 -7.04
C VAL A 106 3.48 8.52 -7.40
N ALA A 107 4.23 8.95 -6.39
CA ALA A 107 5.58 9.48 -6.55
C ALA A 107 6.60 8.34 -6.57
N ARG A 108 7.47 8.34 -7.58
CA ARG A 108 8.49 7.30 -7.81
C ARG A 108 9.88 7.92 -7.90
N ASN A 109 10.86 7.26 -7.28
CA ASN A 109 12.26 7.68 -7.32
C ASN A 109 12.82 7.48 -8.75
N ASN A 110 13.44 8.52 -9.32
CA ASN A 110 14.02 8.52 -10.67
C ASN A 110 13.09 8.03 -11.79
N ASP A 111 11.78 8.24 -11.64
CA ASP A 111 10.78 7.84 -12.64
C ASP A 111 9.61 8.85 -12.65
N THR A 112 8.71 8.73 -13.60
CA THR A 112 7.55 9.61 -13.76
C THR A 112 6.51 9.38 -12.68
N ILE A 113 5.76 10.43 -12.34
CA ILE A 113 4.58 10.33 -11.49
C ILE A 113 3.49 9.55 -12.24
N LEU A 114 2.80 8.65 -11.54
CA LEU A 114 1.63 7.95 -12.07
C LEU A 114 0.37 8.40 -11.31
N THR A 115 -0.78 8.25 -11.97
CA THR A 115 -2.09 8.51 -11.37
C THR A 115 -3.04 7.37 -11.65
N TYR A 116 -3.77 6.92 -10.63
CA TYR A 116 -4.80 5.89 -10.72
C TYR A 116 -6.12 6.48 -10.27
N LEU A 117 -7.20 6.23 -11.02
CA LEU A 117 -8.54 6.64 -10.62
C LEU A 117 -9.03 5.71 -9.50
N LEU A 118 -9.46 6.29 -8.38
CA LEU A 118 -10.27 5.59 -7.40
C LEU A 118 -11.71 5.58 -7.91
N THR A 119 -12.24 4.39 -8.17
CA THR A 119 -13.65 4.22 -8.51
C THR A 119 -14.50 4.24 -7.24
N GLU A 120 -15.41 5.21 -7.17
CA GLU A 120 -16.48 5.32 -6.17
C GLU A 120 -17.43 4.12 -6.16
#